data_AF-A0A0N4ZHB6-F1
#
_entry.id   AF-A0A0N4ZHB6-F1
#
_cell.length_a   1.000
_cell.length_b   1.000
_cell.length_c   1.000
_cell.angle_alpha   90.00
_cell.angle_beta   90.00
_cell.angle_gamma   90.00
#
_symmetry.space_group_name_H-M   'P 1'
#
loop_
_entity.id
_entity.type
_entity.pdbx_description
1 polymer ?
#
loop_
_entity_poly.entity_id
_entity_poly.type
_entity_poly.pdbx_seq_one_letter_code
_entity_poly.pdbx_strand_id
1 'polypeptide(L)'
;MTLATCTIGENENIDDSNWKETYATLYKYGYGRGAVNMVYYRVDGKRYELNSYFDANGKAIGDKYLIKYNPYNPEQIKEYIWYVSFLTTEKTEEAIGKVEDVWSKNIEFGRIKRYGISFVYIINGEKYERTQYLQPDYKDVYPNLSAGQEYKVLYWDKNPQPVIAMTLMLSLQSYSQSMKDYSDKDLTISYPETWENMTYPKTVFLLIRPVEEQGQKFRENVNLIISESKGLTLDEYGALAKLQLQKHLKNVEIITTNNKTIGGNPWESL
;
A
#
# COMPACT_ATOMS: atom_id res chain seq x y z
N MET A 1 40.48 25.27 -32.83
CA MET A 1 39.04 24.95 -32.76
C MET A 1 38.96 23.47 -32.44
N THR A 2 38.76 23.13 -31.17
CA THR A 2 38.89 21.75 -30.65
C THR A 2 37.50 21.15 -30.57
N LEU A 3 37.22 20.12 -31.37
CA LEU A 3 35.97 19.38 -31.35
C LEU A 3 36.01 18.41 -30.16
N ALA A 4 35.15 18.63 -29.16
CA ALA A 4 34.90 17.68 -28.08
C ALA A 4 33.93 16.61 -28.61
N THR A 5 34.41 15.38 -28.76
CA THR A 5 33.58 14.22 -29.05
C THR A 5 32.96 13.68 -27.76
N CYS A 6 31.64 13.82 -27.62
CA CYS A 6 30.87 13.15 -26.58
C CYS A 6 30.77 11.66 -26.96
N THR A 7 31.55 10.82 -26.30
CA THR A 7 31.45 9.36 -26.44
C THR A 7 30.25 8.92 -25.61
N ILE A 8 29.16 8.57 -26.27
CA ILE A 8 28.06 7.83 -25.63
C ILE A 8 28.62 6.42 -25.41
N GLY A 9 29.05 6.12 -24.18
CA GLY A 9 29.57 4.80 -23.83
C GLY A 9 28.53 3.73 -24.18
N GLU A 10 28.96 2.70 -24.89
CA GLU A 10 28.16 1.50 -25.12
C GLU A 10 27.69 0.98 -23.76
N ASN A 11 26.39 0.73 -23.62
CA ASN A 11 25.81 0.16 -22.40
C ASN A 11 26.44 -1.22 -22.19
N GLU A 12 27.49 -1.29 -21.37
CA GLU A 12 27.94 -2.55 -20.80
C GLU A 12 26.71 -3.22 -20.16
N ASN A 13 26.58 -4.52 -20.40
CA ASN A 13 25.51 -5.34 -19.85
C ASN A 13 25.80 -5.48 -18.34
N ILE A 14 25.51 -4.42 -17.57
CA ILE A 14 25.76 -4.36 -16.14
C ILE A 14 24.84 -5.38 -15.50
N ASP A 15 25.42 -6.40 -14.88
CA ASP A 15 24.72 -7.40 -14.10
C ASP A 15 23.95 -6.74 -12.95
N ASP A 16 22.63 -6.70 -13.09
CA ASP A 16 21.70 -6.10 -12.13
C ASP A 16 21.62 -6.85 -10.80
N SER A 17 22.12 -8.09 -10.74
CA SER A 17 22.01 -8.94 -9.55
C SER A 17 22.77 -8.41 -8.34
N ASN A 18 23.73 -7.51 -8.54
CA ASN A 18 24.58 -6.99 -7.47
C ASN A 18 24.07 -5.69 -6.84
N TRP A 19 23.00 -5.07 -7.36
CA TRP A 19 22.48 -3.82 -6.81
C TRP A 19 21.62 -4.07 -5.58
N LYS A 20 21.78 -3.24 -4.54
CA LYS A 20 20.97 -3.29 -3.32
C LYS A 20 19.99 -2.15 -3.25
N GLU A 21 18.88 -2.38 -2.57
CA GLU A 21 17.84 -1.38 -2.36
C GLU A 21 17.98 -0.70 -0.99
N THR A 22 17.65 0.59 -0.93
CA THR A 22 17.53 1.36 0.32
C THR A 22 16.64 2.57 0.09
N TYR A 23 16.32 3.31 1.14
CA TYR A 23 15.50 4.51 1.06
C TYR A 23 16.37 5.77 1.18
N ALA A 24 16.22 6.67 0.21
CA ALA A 24 16.83 7.99 0.23
C ALA A 24 15.81 9.05 0.66
N THR A 25 16.19 9.91 1.58
CA THR A 25 15.37 11.01 2.10
C THR A 25 15.74 12.31 1.40
N LEU A 26 14.75 12.98 0.82
CA LEU A 26 14.90 14.32 0.28
C LEU A 26 15.06 15.31 1.43
N TYR A 27 16.19 16.01 1.45
CA TYR A 27 16.50 16.96 2.53
C TYR A 27 16.72 18.38 2.03
N LYS A 28 16.87 18.56 0.71
CA LYS A 28 16.95 19.86 0.07
C LYS A 28 16.51 19.76 -1.38
N TYR A 29 15.80 20.76 -1.89
CA TYR A 29 15.56 20.93 -3.32
C TYR A 29 15.62 22.40 -3.69
N GLY A 30 16.05 22.70 -4.92
CA GLY A 30 16.08 24.06 -5.47
C GLY A 30 15.07 24.24 -6.60
N TYR A 31 14.68 25.49 -6.86
CA TYR A 31 13.88 25.86 -8.04
C TYR A 31 14.75 26.64 -9.04
N GLY A 32 14.45 26.52 -10.34
CA GLY A 32 15.09 27.30 -11.42
C GLY A 32 16.07 26.51 -12.30
N ARG A 33 16.78 27.23 -13.20
CA ARG A 33 17.83 26.63 -14.05
C ARG A 33 18.99 26.17 -13.16
N GLY A 34 19.17 24.85 -13.04
CA GLY A 34 20.11 24.25 -12.10
C GLY A 34 19.48 23.78 -10.78
N ALA A 35 18.16 23.57 -10.74
CA ALA A 35 17.49 22.88 -9.65
C ALA A 35 18.16 21.54 -9.34
N VAL A 36 18.85 21.48 -8.20
CA VAL A 36 19.42 20.24 -7.66
C VAL A 36 18.54 19.80 -6.50
N ASN A 37 18.09 18.55 -6.56
CA ASN A 37 17.50 17.88 -5.43
C ASN A 37 18.61 17.11 -4.75
N MET A 38 18.79 17.34 -3.45
CA MET A 38 19.74 16.60 -2.64
C MET A 38 18.98 15.60 -1.79
N VAL A 39 19.26 14.33 -2.05
CA VAL A 39 18.79 13.23 -1.21
C VAL A 39 19.97 12.70 -0.42
N TYR A 40 19.70 12.17 0.78
CA TYR A 40 20.67 11.39 1.52
C TYR A 40 20.11 10.01 1.83
N TYR A 41 20.97 9.03 1.96
CA TYR A 41 20.61 7.70 2.44
C TYR A 41 21.74 7.15 3.31
N ARG A 42 21.49 6.04 3.99
CA ARG A 42 22.47 5.40 4.86
C ARG A 42 22.72 3.96 4.45
N VAL A 43 23.99 3.56 4.48
CA VAL A 43 24.46 2.17 4.32
C VAL A 43 25.48 1.94 5.42
N ASP A 44 25.26 0.91 6.23
CA ASP A 44 26.12 0.55 7.36
C ASP A 44 26.44 1.74 8.29
N GLY A 45 25.41 2.56 8.57
CA GLY A 45 25.51 3.76 9.42
C GLY A 45 26.11 5.01 8.75
N LYS A 46 26.85 4.86 7.64
CA LYS A 46 27.44 5.98 6.89
C LYS A 46 26.39 6.66 6.01
N ARG A 47 26.39 8.01 6.02
CA ARG A 47 25.52 8.85 5.19
C ARG A 47 26.18 9.11 3.84
N TYR A 48 25.39 8.98 2.78
CA TYR A 48 25.76 9.30 1.40
C TYR A 48 24.79 10.34 0.88
N GLU A 49 25.30 11.30 0.11
CA GLU A 49 24.50 12.38 -0.47
C GLU A 49 24.64 12.40 -1.97
N LEU A 50 23.52 12.63 -2.64
CA LEU A 50 23.44 12.54 -4.09
C LEU A 50 22.74 13.78 -4.62
N ASN A 51 23.36 14.38 -5.64
CA ASN A 51 22.70 15.36 -6.48
C ASN A 51 21.84 14.62 -7.49
N SER A 52 20.56 14.94 -7.53
CA SER A 52 19.66 14.39 -8.52
C SER A 52 18.92 15.48 -9.29
N TYR A 53 18.86 15.27 -10.59
CA TYR A 53 18.02 16.03 -11.52
C TYR A 53 16.59 15.48 -11.47
N PHE A 54 15.91 15.66 -10.34
CA PHE A 54 14.47 15.43 -10.28
C PHE A 54 13.68 16.68 -10.67
N ASP A 55 12.49 16.46 -11.21
CA ASP A 55 11.47 17.51 -11.25
C ASP A 55 11.08 17.83 -9.79
N ALA A 56 11.31 19.08 -9.37
CA ALA A 56 11.02 19.54 -8.00
C ALA A 56 9.51 19.61 -7.72
N ASN A 57 8.68 19.55 -8.77
CA ASN A 57 7.23 19.67 -8.63
C ASN A 57 6.65 18.51 -7.82
N GLY A 58 5.96 18.85 -6.72
CA GLY A 58 5.22 17.91 -5.87
C GLY A 58 5.99 17.30 -4.69
N LYS A 59 7.29 17.59 -4.55
CA LYS A 59 8.14 16.97 -3.51
C LYS A 59 8.06 17.69 -2.17
N ALA A 60 8.29 16.95 -1.09
CA ALA A 60 8.39 17.46 0.29
C ALA A 60 9.79 17.19 0.84
N ILE A 61 10.30 18.11 1.65
CA ILE A 61 11.39 17.77 2.56
C ILE A 61 10.89 16.66 3.50
N GLY A 62 11.65 15.57 3.56
CA GLY A 62 11.29 14.35 4.28
C GLY A 62 10.82 13.22 3.37
N ASP A 63 10.40 13.48 2.13
CA ASP A 63 9.99 12.42 1.20
C ASP A 63 11.07 11.35 1.08
N LYS A 64 10.65 10.08 1.11
CA LYS A 64 11.56 8.95 0.92
C LYS A 64 11.30 8.26 -0.40
N TYR A 65 12.38 7.90 -1.07
CA TYR A 65 12.37 7.25 -2.37
C TYR A 65 13.16 5.96 -2.28
N LEU A 66 12.63 4.87 -2.83
CA LEU A 66 13.42 3.64 -2.97
C LEU A 66 14.49 3.87 -4.04
N ILE A 67 15.74 3.53 -3.72
CA ILE A 67 16.88 3.66 -4.62
C ILE A 67 17.61 2.34 -4.74
N LYS A 68 18.26 2.12 -5.89
CA LYS A 68 19.22 1.04 -6.08
C LYS A 68 20.64 1.60 -6.07
N TYR A 69 21.49 1.08 -5.20
CA TYR A 69 22.90 1.47 -5.06
C TYR A 69 23.84 0.27 -5.23
N ASN A 70 25.08 0.55 -5.66
CA ASN A 70 26.12 -0.47 -5.78
C ASN A 70 26.72 -0.73 -4.39
N PRO A 71 26.62 -1.95 -3.82
CA PRO A 71 27.14 -2.23 -2.48
C PRO A 71 28.66 -2.10 -2.36
N TYR A 72 29.40 -2.19 -3.47
CA TYR A 72 30.85 -2.01 -3.50
C TYR A 72 31.27 -0.54 -3.69
N ASN A 73 30.35 0.29 -4.19
CA ASN A 73 30.53 1.74 -4.32
C ASN A 73 29.18 2.46 -4.13
N PRO A 74 28.73 2.73 -2.89
CA PRO A 74 27.39 3.26 -2.65
C PRO A 74 27.12 4.59 -3.35
N GLU A 75 28.13 5.44 -3.57
CA GLU A 75 27.99 6.70 -4.32
C GLU A 75 27.43 6.50 -5.74
N GLN A 76 27.59 5.30 -6.30
CA GLN A 76 26.98 4.90 -7.55
C GLN A 76 25.55 4.40 -7.33
N ILE A 77 24.61 5.06 -7.99
CA ILE A 77 23.20 4.73 -8.02
C ILE A 77 22.77 4.32 -9.43
N LYS A 78 21.82 3.39 -9.53
CA LYS A 78 21.29 2.92 -10.82
C LYS A 78 19.92 3.50 -11.12
N GLU A 79 19.05 3.50 -10.12
CA GLU A 79 17.64 3.78 -10.31
C GLU A 79 17.06 4.47 -9.09
N TYR A 80 16.15 5.40 -9.36
CA TYR A 80 15.24 5.96 -8.39
C TYR A 80 13.84 5.47 -8.71
N ILE A 81 13.19 4.86 -7.74
CA ILE A 81 11.74 4.68 -7.80
C ILE A 81 11.13 6.03 -7.44
N TRP A 82 10.40 6.60 -8.40
CA TRP A 82 9.92 7.98 -8.36
C TRP A 82 8.80 8.22 -7.32
N TYR A 83 8.35 7.17 -6.66
CA TYR A 83 7.25 7.20 -5.70
C TYR A 83 7.77 7.47 -4.30
N VAL A 84 7.12 8.42 -3.63
CA VAL A 84 7.28 8.60 -2.19
C VAL A 84 6.87 7.29 -1.52
N SER A 85 7.60 6.88 -0.49
CA SER A 85 7.35 5.68 0.31
C SER A 85 7.39 6.03 1.78
N PHE A 86 6.64 5.28 2.58
CA PHE A 86 6.75 5.31 4.04
C PHE A 86 7.44 4.05 4.52
N LEU A 87 8.31 4.18 5.53
CA LEU A 87 8.89 3.01 6.19
C LEU A 87 7.86 2.42 7.14
N THR A 88 7.84 1.10 7.28
CA THR A 88 6.97 0.38 8.23
C THR A 88 7.20 0.78 9.69
N THR A 89 8.35 1.36 9.99
CA THR A 89 8.70 1.88 11.32
C THR A 89 8.19 3.29 11.59
N GLU A 90 7.61 3.96 10.59
CA GLU A 90 7.10 5.32 10.73
C GLU A 90 5.64 5.32 11.15
N LYS A 91 5.30 6.22 12.07
CA LYS A 91 3.92 6.45 12.44
C LYS A 91 3.26 7.31 11.36
N THR A 92 2.24 6.76 10.75
CA THR A 92 1.43 7.43 9.74
C THR A 92 0.00 7.58 10.23
N GLU A 93 -0.69 8.59 9.69
CA GLU A 93 -2.10 8.83 9.93
C GLU A 93 -2.81 9.03 8.58
N GLU A 94 -4.14 8.90 8.60
CA GLU A 94 -4.97 8.93 7.41
C GLU A 94 -5.82 10.20 7.37
N ALA A 95 -6.05 10.73 6.19
CA ALA A 95 -6.99 11.82 5.96
C ALA A 95 -7.71 11.65 4.60
N ILE A 96 -8.70 12.50 4.35
CA ILE A 96 -9.36 12.59 3.05
C ILE A 96 -8.65 13.67 2.23
N GLY A 97 -8.13 13.27 1.07
CA GLY A 97 -7.60 14.18 0.06
C GLY A 97 -8.51 14.26 -1.15
N LYS A 98 -8.77 15.46 -1.63
CA LYS A 98 -9.56 15.73 -2.83
C LYS A 98 -8.62 15.99 -4.01
N VAL A 99 -8.76 15.22 -5.08
CA VAL A 99 -8.04 15.42 -6.34
C VAL A 99 -8.55 16.71 -6.97
N GLU A 100 -7.67 17.68 -7.14
CA GLU A 100 -7.97 18.95 -7.83
C GLU A 100 -7.75 18.82 -9.34
N ASP A 101 -6.72 18.06 -9.75
CA ASP A 101 -6.38 17.91 -11.16
C ASP A 101 -5.72 16.54 -11.45
N VAL A 102 -5.94 16.04 -12.67
CA VAL A 102 -5.26 14.87 -13.24
C VAL A 102 -4.55 15.33 -14.50
N TRP A 103 -3.22 15.40 -14.43
CA TRP A 103 -2.42 16.01 -15.49
C TRP A 103 -1.55 14.97 -16.19
N SER A 104 -1.13 15.34 -17.41
CA SER A 104 -0.11 14.60 -18.14
C SER A 104 0.93 15.57 -18.70
N LYS A 105 2.20 15.17 -18.62
CA LYS A 105 3.34 15.95 -19.13
C LYS A 105 4.07 15.13 -20.16
N ASN A 106 4.16 15.66 -21.38
CA ASN A 106 5.07 15.14 -22.39
C ASN A 106 6.47 15.65 -22.05
N ILE A 107 7.39 14.76 -21.70
CA ILE A 107 8.79 15.13 -21.53
C ILE A 107 9.48 14.99 -22.90
N GLU A 108 10.35 15.95 -23.22
CA GLU A 108 11.02 16.21 -24.51
C GLU A 108 11.24 14.99 -25.41
N PHE A 109 11.05 15.20 -26.72
CA PHE A 109 11.17 14.21 -27.80
C PHE A 109 10.10 13.12 -27.87
N GLY A 110 8.98 13.26 -27.13
CA GLY A 110 7.77 12.45 -27.32
C GLY A 110 7.89 11.00 -26.85
N ARG A 111 8.93 10.67 -26.07
CA ARG A 111 9.22 9.27 -25.68
C ARG A 111 8.58 8.85 -24.35
N ILE A 112 8.29 9.78 -23.45
CA ILE A 112 7.72 9.43 -22.13
C ILE A 112 6.60 10.41 -21.78
N LYS A 113 5.36 9.88 -21.72
CA LYS A 113 4.24 10.56 -21.08
C LYS A 113 4.30 10.27 -19.59
N ARG A 114 4.43 11.30 -18.77
CA ARG A 114 4.22 11.18 -17.33
C ARG A 114 2.80 11.59 -16.99
N TYR A 115 2.19 10.85 -16.09
CA TYR A 115 0.88 11.17 -15.53
C TYR A 115 1.06 11.52 -14.06
N GLY A 116 0.17 12.36 -13.54
CA GLY A 116 0.17 12.73 -12.15
C GLY A 116 -1.16 13.32 -11.72
N ILE A 117 -1.29 13.50 -10.41
CA ILE A 117 -2.41 14.19 -9.80
C ILE A 117 -1.92 15.37 -8.99
N SER A 118 -2.78 16.37 -8.85
CA SER A 118 -2.69 17.36 -7.78
C SER A 118 -3.87 17.19 -6.86
N PHE A 119 -3.66 17.20 -5.56
CA PHE A 119 -4.70 16.99 -4.56
C PHE A 119 -4.48 17.87 -3.32
N VAL A 120 -5.57 18.10 -2.59
CA VAL A 120 -5.59 18.89 -1.36
C VAL A 120 -6.20 18.09 -0.22
N TYR A 121 -5.71 18.29 1.00
CA TYR A 121 -6.21 17.61 2.20
C TYR A 121 -6.11 18.55 3.40
N ILE A 122 -6.89 18.27 4.45
CA ILE A 122 -6.97 19.13 5.64
C ILE A 122 -6.57 18.32 6.87
N ILE A 123 -5.54 18.76 7.58
CA ILE A 123 -5.08 18.19 8.85
C ILE A 123 -5.19 19.27 9.92
N ASN A 124 -5.93 19.01 11.00
CA ASN A 124 -6.11 19.96 12.12
C ASN A 124 -6.54 21.38 11.68
N GLY A 125 -7.37 21.48 10.63
CA GLY A 125 -7.87 22.74 10.07
C GLY A 125 -6.90 23.45 9.11
N GLU A 126 -5.68 22.94 8.93
CA GLU A 126 -4.72 23.47 7.97
C GLU A 126 -4.82 22.74 6.63
N LYS A 127 -4.84 23.51 5.53
CA LYS A 127 -4.91 22.98 4.16
C LYS A 127 -3.51 22.70 3.63
N TYR A 128 -3.34 21.50 3.08
CA TYR A 128 -2.12 21.07 2.42
C TYR A 128 -2.40 20.77 0.95
N GLU A 129 -1.42 21.03 0.07
CA GLU A 129 -1.53 20.81 -1.37
C GLU A 129 -0.33 20.01 -1.88
N ARG A 130 -0.60 19.03 -2.73
CA ARG A 130 0.39 18.07 -3.21
C ARG A 130 0.22 17.72 -4.66
N THR A 131 1.34 17.39 -5.29
CA THR A 131 1.38 16.85 -6.63
C THR A 131 2.13 15.52 -6.59
N GLN A 132 1.56 14.48 -7.16
CA GLN A 132 2.13 13.13 -7.13
C GLN A 132 2.13 12.54 -8.54
N TYR A 133 3.26 11.98 -8.93
CA TYR A 133 3.37 11.20 -10.17
C TYR A 133 2.68 9.85 -10.01
N LEU A 134 1.98 9.43 -11.06
CA LEU A 134 1.31 8.15 -11.15
C LEU A 134 2.17 7.13 -11.90
N GLN A 135 1.97 5.85 -11.58
CA GLN A 135 2.63 4.75 -12.29
C GLN A 135 2.11 4.63 -13.73
N PRO A 136 2.85 4.06 -14.69
CA PRO A 136 2.35 3.89 -16.06
C PRO A 136 1.03 3.12 -16.16
N ASP A 137 0.80 2.18 -15.25
CA ASP A 137 -0.37 1.31 -15.07
C ASP A 137 -1.41 1.88 -14.08
N TYR A 138 -1.34 3.18 -13.75
CA TYR A 138 -2.25 3.78 -12.77
C TYR A 138 -3.73 3.62 -13.10
N LYS A 139 -4.10 3.44 -14.37
CA LYS A 139 -5.50 3.22 -14.75
C LYS A 139 -6.03 1.86 -14.32
N ASP A 140 -5.15 0.87 -14.14
CA ASP A 140 -5.53 -0.44 -13.63
C ASP A 140 -5.77 -0.36 -12.11
N VAL A 141 -4.97 0.45 -11.42
CA VAL A 141 -5.09 0.69 -9.97
C VAL A 141 -6.19 1.71 -9.62
N TYR A 142 -6.41 2.70 -10.48
CA TYR A 142 -7.31 3.84 -10.29
C TYR A 142 -8.17 4.08 -11.56
N PRO A 143 -9.05 3.13 -11.94
CA PRO A 143 -9.79 3.20 -13.21
C PRO A 143 -10.71 4.41 -13.30
N ASN A 144 -11.16 4.93 -12.15
CA ASN A 144 -12.08 6.05 -12.07
C ASN A 144 -11.40 7.39 -11.77
N LEU A 145 -10.07 7.48 -11.73
CA LEU A 145 -9.36 8.67 -11.28
C LEU A 145 -9.75 9.94 -12.06
N SER A 146 -10.34 10.91 -11.37
CA SER A 146 -10.75 12.19 -11.94
C SER A 146 -10.64 13.34 -10.92
N ALA A 147 -10.59 14.57 -11.42
CA ALA A 147 -10.74 15.76 -10.59
C ALA A 147 -12.07 15.73 -9.82
N GLY A 148 -12.06 16.29 -8.61
CA GLY A 148 -13.19 16.32 -7.68
C GLY A 148 -13.33 15.07 -6.80
N GLN A 149 -12.65 13.97 -7.12
CA GLN A 149 -12.75 12.74 -6.33
C GLN A 149 -11.96 12.81 -5.03
N GLU A 150 -12.46 12.09 -4.03
CA GLU A 150 -11.82 11.97 -2.73
C GLU A 150 -11.12 10.62 -2.60
N TYR A 151 -9.89 10.66 -2.10
CA TYR A 151 -9.04 9.51 -1.85
C TYR A 151 -8.53 9.57 -0.41
N LYS A 152 -8.28 8.39 0.16
CA LYS A 152 -7.53 8.32 1.40
C LYS A 152 -6.09 8.73 1.11
N VAL A 153 -5.57 9.66 1.90
CA VAL A 153 -4.16 10.04 1.88
C VAL A 153 -3.51 9.57 3.17
N LEU A 154 -2.30 9.05 3.06
CA LEU A 154 -1.50 8.62 4.20
C LEU A 154 -0.38 9.64 4.40
N TYR A 155 -0.23 10.19 5.60
CA TYR A 155 0.74 11.24 5.91
C TYR A 155 1.52 10.92 7.19
N TRP A 156 2.68 11.56 7.40
CA TRP A 156 3.42 11.44 8.66
C TRP A 156 2.78 12.25 9.78
N ASP A 157 2.55 11.63 10.93
CA ASP A 157 1.89 12.25 12.07
C ASP A 157 2.58 13.54 12.57
N LYS A 158 3.91 13.58 12.49
CA LYS A 158 4.74 14.73 12.91
C LYS A 158 4.97 15.77 11.82
N ASN A 159 4.76 15.41 10.56
CA ASN A 159 4.94 16.30 9.42
C ASN A 159 3.98 15.90 8.30
N PRO A 160 2.80 16.51 8.20
CA PRO A 160 1.81 16.12 7.21
C PRO A 160 2.25 16.38 5.77
N GLN A 161 3.34 17.12 5.54
CA GLN A 161 3.83 17.44 4.20
C GLN A 161 4.18 16.18 3.39
N PRO A 162 5.06 15.25 3.83
CA PRO A 162 5.18 13.93 3.21
C PRO A 162 3.85 13.17 3.25
N VAL A 163 3.25 13.00 2.07
CA VAL A 163 1.96 12.34 1.92
C VAL A 163 1.96 11.52 0.63
N ILE A 164 1.30 10.37 0.68
CA ILE A 164 1.05 9.53 -0.48
C ILE A 164 -0.46 9.45 -0.63
N ALA A 165 -0.96 9.83 -1.81
CA ALA A 165 -2.30 9.43 -2.22
C ALA A 165 -2.28 7.91 -2.37
N MET A 166 -3.00 7.24 -1.48
CA MET A 166 -3.04 5.79 -1.42
C MET A 166 -4.21 5.26 -2.24
N THR A 167 -4.08 4.02 -2.68
CA THR A 167 -5.10 3.24 -3.38
C THR A 167 -6.48 3.50 -2.80
N LEU A 168 -7.39 3.81 -3.73
CA LEU A 168 -8.85 3.85 -3.65
C LEU A 168 -9.33 3.60 -2.20
N MET A 169 -9.94 4.62 -1.58
CA MET A 169 -11.19 4.26 -0.90
C MET A 169 -12.01 3.63 -2.03
N LEU A 170 -12.02 2.30 -2.13
CA LEU A 170 -13.18 1.55 -2.60
C LEU A 170 -14.31 2.42 -2.15
N SER A 171 -14.94 3.08 -3.13
CA SER A 171 -15.85 4.18 -2.92
C SER A 171 -16.47 4.01 -1.55
N LEU A 172 -16.36 4.96 -0.63
CA LEU A 172 -17.27 4.94 0.51
C LEU A 172 -18.71 5.27 0.07
N GLN A 173 -19.02 5.16 -1.24
CA GLN A 173 -20.09 4.23 -1.59
C GLN A 173 -19.66 2.82 -1.17
N SER A 174 -19.71 2.46 0.11
CA SER A 174 -21.04 2.23 0.66
C SER A 174 -22.07 2.21 -0.49
N TYR A 175 -21.92 1.28 -1.44
CA TYR A 175 -22.99 0.31 -1.55
C TYR A 175 -23.20 -0.05 -0.09
N SER A 176 -24.12 0.68 0.55
CA SER A 176 -24.97 0.11 1.55
C SER A 176 -25.57 -1.07 0.81
N GLN A 177 -24.76 -2.14 0.70
CA GLN A 177 -25.26 -3.43 0.35
C GLN A 177 -26.23 -3.63 1.48
N SER A 178 -27.50 -3.66 1.13
CA SER A 178 -28.56 -3.93 2.08
C SER A 178 -28.06 -5.07 2.95
N MET A 179 -28.02 -4.86 4.26
CA MET A 179 -27.58 -5.92 5.15
C MET A 179 -28.76 -6.85 5.35
N LYS A 180 -28.50 -8.15 5.31
CA LYS A 180 -29.42 -9.16 5.80
C LYS A 180 -28.96 -9.59 7.18
N ASP A 181 -29.92 -9.82 8.06
CA ASP A 181 -29.66 -10.40 9.36
C ASP A 181 -30.02 -11.87 9.34
N TYR A 182 -29.10 -12.69 9.80
CA TYR A 182 -29.37 -14.06 10.22
C TYR A 182 -29.50 -14.07 11.73
N SER A 183 -30.62 -14.58 12.24
CA SER A 183 -30.87 -14.73 13.67
C SER A 183 -31.18 -16.19 13.98
N ASP A 184 -30.38 -16.80 14.86
CA ASP A 184 -30.65 -18.14 15.42
C ASP A 184 -30.29 -18.14 16.91
N LYS A 185 -31.26 -18.53 17.74
CA LYS A 185 -31.18 -18.50 19.21
C LYS A 185 -30.72 -17.13 19.74
N ASP A 186 -29.53 -17.09 20.35
CA ASP A 186 -28.93 -15.92 21.00
C ASP A 186 -27.90 -15.22 20.11
N LEU A 187 -27.87 -15.54 18.81
CA LEU A 187 -26.92 -14.98 17.85
C LEU A 187 -27.64 -14.22 16.74
N THR A 188 -27.16 -13.01 16.46
CA THR A 188 -27.51 -12.24 15.26
C THR A 188 -26.23 -11.95 14.48
N ILE A 189 -26.26 -12.22 13.17
CA ILE A 189 -25.16 -11.93 12.24
C ILE A 189 -25.71 -11.08 11.12
N SER A 190 -25.20 -9.86 10.98
CA SER A 190 -25.48 -9.00 9.83
C SER A 190 -24.45 -9.27 8.73
N TYR A 191 -24.91 -9.48 7.51
CA TYR A 191 -24.07 -9.76 6.35
C TYR A 191 -24.59 -9.09 5.08
N PRO A 192 -23.75 -8.88 4.05
CA PRO A 192 -24.20 -8.21 2.85
C PRO A 192 -25.23 -9.06 2.09
N GLU A 193 -26.33 -8.44 1.63
CA GLU A 193 -27.42 -9.14 0.92
C GLU A 193 -26.95 -9.89 -0.33
N THR A 194 -25.84 -9.45 -0.93
CA THR A 194 -25.25 -10.06 -2.11
C THR A 194 -24.56 -11.40 -1.83
N TRP A 195 -24.27 -11.72 -0.57
CA TRP A 195 -23.62 -12.98 -0.19
C TRP A 195 -24.65 -14.12 -0.13
N GLU A 196 -24.26 -15.27 -0.67
CA GLU A 196 -25.10 -16.45 -0.71
C GLU A 196 -24.98 -17.21 0.62
N ASN A 197 -26.08 -17.35 1.35
CA ASN A 197 -26.15 -18.24 2.50
C ASN A 197 -26.43 -19.67 2.03
N MET A 198 -25.50 -20.59 2.32
CA MET A 198 -25.59 -21.98 1.92
C MET A 198 -25.75 -22.91 3.13
N THR A 199 -26.61 -23.92 2.98
CA THR A 199 -26.74 -24.98 3.98
C THR A 199 -25.65 -26.02 3.77
N TYR A 200 -24.88 -26.30 4.82
CA TYR A 200 -23.87 -27.35 4.82
C TYR A 200 -23.97 -28.22 6.09
N PRO A 201 -23.77 -29.55 6.03
CA PRO A 201 -23.84 -30.39 7.21
C PRO A 201 -22.86 -29.92 8.30
N LYS A 202 -23.35 -29.78 9.53
CA LYS A 202 -22.60 -29.33 10.72
C LYS A 202 -22.17 -27.85 10.73
N THR A 203 -22.56 -27.07 9.71
CA THR A 203 -22.35 -25.62 9.72
C THR A 203 -23.67 -24.96 10.09
N VAL A 204 -23.63 -24.06 11.07
CA VAL A 204 -24.81 -23.30 11.51
C VAL A 204 -25.13 -22.22 10.47
N PHE A 205 -24.07 -21.59 9.95
CA PHE A 205 -24.20 -20.50 8.99
C PHE A 205 -22.96 -20.46 8.08
N LEU A 206 -23.16 -20.51 6.76
CA LEU A 206 -22.10 -20.41 5.76
C LEU A 206 -22.47 -19.36 4.75
N LEU A 207 -21.64 -18.34 4.62
CA LEU A 207 -21.77 -17.33 3.59
C LEU A 207 -20.66 -17.45 2.56
N ILE A 208 -21.02 -17.28 1.29
CA ILE A 208 -20.05 -17.23 0.19
C ILE A 208 -20.26 -15.94 -0.59
N ARG A 209 -19.18 -15.16 -0.74
CA ARG A 209 -19.17 -13.94 -1.56
C ARG A 209 -19.43 -14.29 -3.03
N PRO A 210 -20.24 -13.53 -3.79
CA PRO A 210 -20.46 -13.79 -5.21
C PRO A 210 -19.16 -13.68 -6.03
N VAL A 211 -19.17 -14.25 -7.25
CA VAL A 211 -18.06 -14.08 -8.20
C VAL A 211 -18.17 -12.67 -8.80
N GLU A 212 -17.15 -11.85 -8.63
CA GLU A 212 -17.16 -10.46 -9.11
C GLU A 212 -16.46 -10.31 -10.46
N GLU A 213 -15.53 -11.22 -10.78
CA GLU A 213 -14.71 -11.13 -11.99
C GLU A 213 -14.60 -12.47 -12.73
N GLN A 214 -14.64 -12.40 -14.05
CA GLN A 214 -14.41 -13.56 -14.90
C GLN A 214 -12.97 -14.07 -14.70
N GLY A 215 -12.84 -15.33 -14.27
CA GLY A 215 -11.53 -15.95 -14.02
C GLY A 215 -11.08 -15.90 -12.56
N GLN A 216 -11.88 -15.34 -11.65
CA GLN A 216 -11.64 -15.41 -10.22
C GLN A 216 -11.57 -16.87 -9.75
N LYS A 217 -10.38 -17.29 -9.27
CA LYS A 217 -10.12 -18.68 -8.86
C LYS A 217 -10.60 -19.02 -7.45
N PHE A 218 -10.74 -18.00 -6.60
CA PHE A 218 -11.07 -18.15 -5.19
C PHE A 218 -12.23 -17.23 -4.80
N ARG A 219 -13.21 -17.77 -4.08
CA ARG A 219 -14.29 -17.00 -3.44
C ARG A 219 -14.03 -16.95 -1.95
N GLU A 220 -14.29 -15.79 -1.37
CA GLU A 220 -14.28 -15.64 0.09
C GLU A 220 -15.50 -16.34 0.69
N ASN A 221 -15.30 -16.96 1.86
CA ASN A 221 -16.38 -17.54 2.64
C ASN A 221 -16.22 -17.24 4.13
N VAL A 222 -17.34 -17.24 4.83
CA VAL A 222 -17.41 -17.13 6.29
C VAL A 222 -18.23 -18.30 6.80
N ASN A 223 -17.63 -19.11 7.67
CA ASN A 223 -18.25 -20.30 8.25
C ASN A 223 -18.43 -20.11 9.76
N LEU A 224 -19.64 -20.33 10.25
CA LEU A 224 -19.94 -20.47 11.67
C LEU A 224 -20.26 -21.92 11.99
N ILE A 225 -19.44 -22.50 12.86
CA ILE A 225 -19.61 -23.85 13.38
C ILE A 225 -19.72 -23.73 14.90
N ILE A 226 -20.79 -24.30 15.47
CA ILE A 226 -20.92 -24.44 16.92
C ILE A 226 -20.46 -25.86 17.27
N SER A 227 -19.38 -25.95 18.03
CA SER A 227 -18.81 -27.20 18.50
C SER A 227 -19.17 -27.44 19.96
N GLU A 228 -19.74 -28.60 20.28
CA GLU A 228 -20.04 -29.02 21.65
C GLU A 228 -18.90 -29.85 22.27
N SER A 229 -17.64 -29.43 22.07
CA SER A 229 -16.49 -30.14 22.64
C SER A 229 -16.52 -30.05 24.17
N LYS A 230 -16.78 -31.16 24.85
CA LYS A 230 -16.75 -31.26 26.31
C LYS A 230 -15.34 -31.54 26.80
N GLY A 231 -14.95 -30.90 27.92
CA GLY A 231 -13.73 -31.24 28.66
C GLY A 231 -12.44 -30.63 28.11
N LEU A 232 -12.51 -29.67 27.18
CA LEU A 232 -11.36 -28.88 26.75
C LEU A 232 -11.53 -27.44 27.24
N THR A 233 -10.43 -26.86 27.72
CA THR A 233 -10.27 -25.41 27.86
C THR A 233 -10.14 -24.76 26.48
N LEU A 234 -10.33 -23.44 26.41
CA LEU A 234 -10.18 -22.70 25.16
C LEU A 234 -8.78 -22.87 24.57
N ASP A 235 -7.74 -22.78 25.39
CA ASP A 235 -6.34 -22.92 24.96
C ASP A 235 -6.05 -24.32 24.41
N GLU A 236 -6.58 -25.38 25.05
CA GLU A 236 -6.45 -26.76 24.56
C GLU A 236 -7.17 -26.94 23.22
N TYR A 237 -8.36 -26.36 23.09
CA TYR A 237 -9.09 -26.39 21.83
C TYR A 237 -8.33 -25.64 20.72
N GLY A 238 -7.82 -24.45 21.00
CA GLY A 238 -7.02 -23.64 20.06
C GLY A 238 -5.76 -24.37 19.61
N ALA A 239 -5.05 -25.02 20.53
CA ALA A 239 -3.87 -25.83 20.22
C ALA A 239 -4.22 -27.03 19.31
N LEU A 240 -5.31 -27.75 19.58
CA LEU A 240 -5.77 -28.85 18.73
C LEU A 240 -6.21 -28.37 17.35
N ALA A 241 -6.89 -27.22 17.27
CA ALA A 241 -7.28 -26.62 15.99
C ALA A 241 -6.06 -26.25 15.13
N LYS A 242 -5.04 -25.60 15.71
CA LYS A 242 -3.77 -25.30 15.04
C LYS A 242 -3.11 -26.57 14.49
N LEU A 243 -3.04 -27.62 15.31
CA LEU A 243 -2.46 -28.90 14.91
C LEU A 243 -3.24 -29.55 13.75
N GLN A 244 -4.57 -29.48 13.77
CA GLN A 244 -5.41 -29.98 12.67
C GLN A 244 -5.18 -29.19 11.38
N LEU A 245 -5.10 -27.86 11.44
CA LEU A 245 -4.79 -27.02 10.28
C LEU A 245 -3.44 -27.42 9.66
N GLN A 246 -2.40 -27.53 10.48
CA GLN A 246 -1.05 -27.93 10.04
C GLN A 246 -1.01 -29.36 9.44
N LYS A 247 -1.88 -30.26 9.90
CA LYS A 247 -1.98 -31.62 9.36
C LYS A 247 -2.66 -31.66 7.98
N HIS A 248 -3.65 -30.81 7.75
CA HIS A 248 -4.49 -30.86 6.55
C HIS A 248 -4.03 -29.92 5.43
N LEU A 249 -3.32 -28.85 5.77
CA LEU A 249 -2.86 -27.85 4.82
C LEU A 249 -1.32 -27.89 4.73
N LYS A 250 -0.78 -27.91 3.51
CA LYS A 250 0.67 -27.84 3.30
C LYS A 250 1.13 -26.39 3.41
N ASN A 251 2.29 -26.17 4.01
CA ASN A 251 2.92 -24.85 4.15
C ASN A 251 2.04 -23.84 4.91
N VAL A 252 1.33 -24.27 5.95
CA VAL A 252 0.60 -23.35 6.83
C VAL A 252 1.58 -22.50 7.60
N GLU A 253 1.40 -21.19 7.50
CA GLU A 253 2.02 -20.20 8.37
C GLU A 253 0.91 -19.51 9.17
N ILE A 254 1.02 -19.54 10.50
CA ILE A 254 0.10 -18.82 11.39
C ILE A 254 0.66 -17.41 11.57
N ILE A 255 0.00 -16.42 10.98
CA ILE A 255 0.49 -15.04 10.93
C ILE A 255 0.25 -14.33 12.27
N THR A 256 -0.90 -14.57 12.92
CA THR A 256 -1.29 -13.89 14.16
C THR A 256 -2.15 -14.77 15.05
N THR A 257 -1.97 -14.70 16.37
CA THR A 257 -2.91 -15.25 17.33
C THR A 257 -3.22 -14.19 18.36
N ASN A 258 -4.51 -13.98 18.68
CA ASN A 258 -4.93 -12.99 19.67
C ASN A 258 -5.95 -13.60 20.64
N ASN A 259 -5.73 -13.36 21.93
CA ASN A 259 -6.68 -13.71 22.98
C ASN A 259 -7.39 -12.45 23.47
N LYS A 260 -8.72 -12.50 23.56
CA LYS A 260 -9.55 -11.41 24.10
C LYS A 260 -10.77 -11.96 24.84
N THR A 261 -11.49 -11.09 25.52
CA THR A 261 -12.78 -11.41 26.12
C THR A 261 -13.86 -10.60 25.40
N ILE A 262 -14.92 -11.26 24.93
CA ILE A 262 -16.08 -10.60 24.30
C ILE A 262 -17.34 -10.99 25.07
N GLY A 263 -18.07 -10.00 25.58
CA GLY A 263 -19.30 -10.24 26.34
C GLY A 263 -19.08 -11.14 27.56
N GLY A 264 -17.91 -11.05 28.20
CA GLY A 264 -17.53 -11.91 29.34
C GLY A 264 -17.03 -13.30 28.97
N ASN A 265 -17.05 -13.69 27.69
CA ASN A 265 -16.58 -14.99 27.23
C ASN A 265 -15.15 -14.89 26.66
N PRO A 266 -14.26 -15.84 26.99
CA PRO A 266 -12.91 -15.88 26.41
C PRO A 266 -12.99 -16.23 24.92
N TRP A 267 -12.08 -15.65 24.14
CA TRP A 267 -12.00 -15.81 22.69
C TRP A 267 -10.55 -15.86 22.25
N GLU A 268 -10.25 -16.69 21.25
CA GLU A 268 -8.96 -16.79 20.56
C GLU A 268 -9.19 -16.67 19.04
N SER A 269 -8.43 -15.81 18.34
CA SER A 269 -8.25 -15.91 16.89
C SER A 269 -6.96 -16.62 16.56
N LEU A 270 -7.03 -17.40 15.49
CA LEU A 270 -5.94 -18.09 14.83
C LEU A 270 -5.54 -17.42 13.52
#